data_AF-A0A925I757-F1
#
_entry.id   AF-A0A925I757-F1
#
_cell.length_a   1.000
_cell.length_b   1.000
_cell.length_c   1.000
_cell.angle_alpha   90.00
_cell.angle_beta   90.00
_cell.angle_gamma   90.00
#
_symmetry.space_group_name_H-M   'P 1'
#
loop_
_entity.id
_entity.type
_entity.pdbx_description
1 polymer ?
#
loop_
_entity_poly.entity_id
_entity_poly.type
_entity_poly.pdbx_seq_one_letter_code
_entity_poly.pdbx_strand_id
1 'polypeptide(L)'
;AGFDAASLSEQKEVWNKQVFYAEKLSNYLRFRHATLEFFHYLRATGTTQSGETRKKLDEIICLHFLKNESLADSFSTKFNLYQVQVAYQFHINNTKAAAVIQEKIIKLFEEHSEFIINRPELFLTSLYNLGLILLTLLRWKETNETILKIKSLTEKYSLKNTPAWEARILTYHSDLELELHLMSGEIEKGLLLFEFLEEAFEKSNKHIEPLFKVQFQFKKTSMLFLQGNYKRASLLVHDQISDYPKTIRQDLLTTLKLLQQMIFYEMGKFDLVAYGVRNLKRQMAASGIVHGEEKIVAEYLEKLIRDPEDKTIRKELFQKMLTDLNYFISSSASFISLKFNYQAWAFRHLV
;
A
#
# COMPACT_ATOMS: atom_id res chain seq x y z
N ALA A 1 44.09 -8.55 54.89
CA ALA A 1 43.16 -7.76 54.07
C ALA A 1 41.94 -8.63 53.81
N GLY A 2 40.83 -8.37 54.49
CA GLY A 2 39.60 -9.15 54.31
C GLY A 2 39.04 -8.88 52.92
N PHE A 3 38.88 -9.93 52.12
CA PHE A 3 38.06 -9.87 50.92
C PHE A 3 36.61 -9.63 51.36
N ASP A 4 36.10 -8.45 51.08
CA ASP A 4 34.73 -8.10 51.42
C ASP A 4 33.76 -8.86 50.50
N ALA A 5 33.16 -9.92 51.04
CA ALA A 5 32.22 -10.78 50.33
C ALA A 5 30.97 -10.02 49.86
N ALA A 6 30.60 -8.92 50.53
CA ALA A 6 29.50 -8.05 50.11
C ALA A 6 29.85 -7.33 48.80
N SER A 7 31.08 -6.83 48.66
CA SER A 7 31.57 -6.18 47.44
C SER A 7 31.60 -7.14 46.23
N LEU A 8 31.97 -8.40 46.43
CA LEU A 8 31.96 -9.41 45.36
C LEU A 8 30.53 -9.80 44.94
N SER A 9 29.59 -9.84 45.89
CA SER A 9 28.17 -10.12 45.61
C SER A 9 27.54 -9.00 44.78
N GLU A 10 27.78 -7.74 45.15
CA GLU A 10 27.32 -6.58 44.39
C GLU A 10 27.92 -6.53 42.98
N GLN A 11 29.22 -6.80 42.84
CA GLN A 11 29.87 -6.88 41.53
C GLN A 11 29.29 -7.99 40.64
N LYS A 12 28.97 -9.16 41.22
CA LYS A 12 28.29 -10.25 40.48
C LYS A 12 26.88 -9.85 40.06
N GLU A 13 26.13 -9.14 40.89
CA GLU A 13 24.79 -8.67 40.53
C GLU A 13 24.85 -7.67 39.36
N VAL A 14 25.77 -6.71 39.41
CA VAL A 14 25.99 -5.75 38.31
C VAL A 14 26.42 -6.47 37.03
N TRP A 15 27.36 -7.42 37.12
CA TRP A 15 27.79 -8.24 35.99
C TRP A 15 26.63 -9.02 35.36
N ASN A 16 25.82 -9.69 36.18
CA ASN A 16 24.66 -10.43 35.69
C ASN A 16 23.63 -9.53 34.99
N LYS A 17 23.41 -8.31 35.52
CA LYS A 17 22.56 -7.31 34.85
C LYS A 17 23.16 -6.90 33.49
N GLN A 18 24.47 -6.67 33.41
CA GLN A 18 25.15 -6.32 32.17
C GLN A 18 25.02 -7.42 31.12
N VAL A 19 25.27 -8.68 31.50
CA VAL A 19 25.09 -9.84 30.61
C VAL A 19 23.65 -9.94 30.12
N PHE A 20 22.68 -9.83 31.03
CA PHE A 20 21.26 -9.85 30.68
C PHE A 20 20.88 -8.75 29.67
N TYR A 21 21.31 -7.51 29.89
CA TYR A 21 21.02 -6.41 28.96
C TYR A 21 21.75 -6.57 27.62
N ALA A 22 22.97 -7.10 27.61
CA ALA A 22 23.71 -7.39 26.38
C ALA A 22 22.97 -8.46 25.54
N GLU A 23 22.44 -9.50 26.17
CA GLU A 23 21.63 -10.53 25.50
C GLU A 23 20.33 -9.96 24.93
N LYS A 24 19.60 -9.13 25.70
CA LYS A 24 18.39 -8.46 25.22
C LYS A 24 18.66 -7.52 24.05
N LEU A 25 19.74 -6.75 24.12
CA LEU A 25 20.15 -5.86 23.04
C LEU A 25 20.53 -6.66 21.79
N SER A 26 21.30 -7.73 21.94
CA SER A 26 21.67 -8.63 20.84
C SER A 26 20.43 -9.24 20.18
N ASN A 27 19.45 -9.70 21.00
CA ASN A 27 18.16 -10.18 20.52
C ASN A 27 17.41 -9.11 19.71
N TYR A 28 17.30 -7.90 20.24
CA TYR A 28 16.67 -6.79 19.53
C TYR A 28 17.35 -6.49 18.19
N LEU A 29 18.68 -6.43 18.17
CA LEU A 29 19.46 -6.10 16.98
C LEU A 29 19.31 -7.14 15.88
N ARG A 30 19.29 -8.45 16.20
CA ARG A 30 19.08 -9.49 15.17
C ARG A 30 17.72 -9.38 14.49
N PHE A 31 16.64 -9.14 15.25
CA PHE A 31 15.30 -8.97 14.69
C PHE A 31 15.23 -7.71 13.83
N ARG A 32 15.74 -6.58 14.36
CA ARG A 32 15.76 -5.30 13.63
C ARG A 32 16.56 -5.39 12.34
N HIS A 33 17.73 -6.04 12.36
CA HIS A 33 18.56 -6.20 11.17
C HIS A 33 17.81 -6.98 10.08
N ALA A 34 17.24 -8.14 10.42
CA ALA A 34 16.47 -8.93 9.48
C ALA A 34 15.25 -8.17 8.94
N THR A 35 14.58 -7.39 9.78
CA THR A 35 13.47 -6.51 9.33
C THR A 35 13.95 -5.47 8.33
N LEU A 36 15.06 -4.78 8.59
CA LEU A 36 15.62 -3.79 7.67
C LEU A 36 16.03 -4.40 6.34
N GLU A 37 16.70 -5.56 6.38
CA GLU A 37 17.11 -6.32 5.21
C GLU A 37 15.90 -6.79 4.39
N PHE A 38 14.88 -7.33 5.05
CA PHE A 38 13.64 -7.77 4.40
C PHE A 38 12.96 -6.61 3.66
N PHE A 39 12.79 -5.45 4.32
CA PHE A 39 12.14 -4.30 3.69
C PHE A 39 13.01 -3.64 2.60
N HIS A 40 14.34 -3.77 2.67
CA HIS A 40 15.23 -3.36 1.57
C HIS A 40 14.92 -4.16 0.29
N TYR A 41 14.91 -5.49 0.39
CA TYR A 41 14.57 -6.36 -0.75
C TYR A 41 13.12 -6.21 -1.19
N LEU A 42 12.17 -6.09 -0.25
CA LEU A 42 10.76 -5.90 -0.59
C LEU A 42 10.54 -4.63 -1.41
N ARG A 43 11.19 -3.51 -1.05
CA ARG A 43 11.08 -2.27 -1.84
C ARG A 43 11.65 -2.42 -3.25
N ALA A 44 12.72 -3.21 -3.40
CA ALA A 44 13.29 -3.53 -4.70
C ALA A 44 12.36 -4.39 -5.57
N THR A 45 11.44 -5.19 -4.99
CA THR A 45 10.43 -5.91 -5.80
C THR A 45 9.49 -4.99 -6.57
N GLY A 46 9.20 -3.79 -6.03
CA GLY A 46 8.39 -2.77 -6.70
C GLY A 46 9.07 -2.10 -7.89
N THR A 47 10.39 -2.27 -8.02
CA THR A 47 11.20 -1.74 -9.14
C THR A 47 11.65 -2.83 -10.09
N THR A 48 11.88 -4.05 -9.58
CA THR A 48 12.37 -5.21 -10.35
C THR A 48 11.80 -6.49 -9.73
N GLN A 49 10.82 -7.13 -10.38
CA GLN A 49 10.37 -8.48 -10.01
C GLN A 49 11.34 -9.53 -10.57
N SER A 50 12.60 -9.52 -10.11
CA SER A 50 13.53 -10.60 -10.44
C SER A 50 13.27 -11.81 -9.54
N GLY A 51 13.44 -13.02 -10.08
CA GLY A 51 13.38 -14.25 -9.28
C GLY A 51 14.40 -14.29 -8.14
N GLU A 52 15.44 -13.45 -8.21
CA GLU A 52 16.47 -13.30 -7.17
C GLU A 52 15.94 -12.56 -5.93
N THR A 53 15.18 -11.47 -6.09
CA THR A 53 14.59 -10.74 -4.96
C THR A 53 13.63 -11.63 -4.19
N ARG A 54 12.82 -12.43 -4.89
CA ARG A 54 11.91 -13.40 -4.25
C ARG A 54 12.66 -14.45 -3.43
N LYS A 55 13.74 -15.02 -3.98
CA LYS A 55 14.60 -15.97 -3.24
C LYS A 55 15.15 -15.34 -1.96
N LYS A 56 15.60 -14.08 -2.02
CA LYS A 56 16.11 -13.37 -0.83
C LYS A 56 15.04 -13.19 0.26
N LEU A 57 13.81 -12.83 -0.12
CA LEU A 57 12.71 -12.74 0.84
C LEU A 57 12.39 -14.10 1.48
N ASP A 58 12.38 -15.17 0.68
CA ASP A 58 12.15 -16.54 1.15
C ASP A 58 13.29 -17.03 2.08
N GLU A 59 14.54 -16.69 1.78
CA GLU A 59 15.71 -16.97 2.64
C GLU A 59 15.56 -16.28 4.01
N ILE A 60 15.22 -14.99 4.02
CA ILE A 60 15.10 -14.20 5.25
C ILE A 60 13.97 -14.73 6.12
N ILE A 61 12.75 -14.92 5.58
CA ILE A 61 11.64 -15.44 6.39
C ILE A 61 11.91 -16.86 6.91
N CYS A 62 12.86 -17.58 6.28
CA CYS A 62 13.24 -18.91 6.70
C CYS A 62 14.16 -18.95 7.93
N LEU A 63 14.72 -17.81 8.36
CA LEU A 63 15.55 -17.71 9.56
C LEU A 63 14.81 -18.22 10.79
N HIS A 64 15.47 -19.07 11.58
CA HIS A 64 14.86 -19.78 12.71
C HIS A 64 14.15 -18.84 13.70
N PHE A 65 14.78 -17.72 14.05
CA PHE A 65 14.22 -16.75 15.00
C PHE A 65 13.01 -15.99 14.45
N LEU A 66 12.80 -15.96 13.13
CA LEU A 66 11.59 -15.39 12.51
C LEU A 66 10.42 -16.39 12.41
N LYS A 67 10.66 -17.67 12.70
CA LYS A 67 9.63 -18.71 12.76
C LYS A 67 9.16 -19.01 14.18
N ASN A 68 9.94 -18.61 15.19
CA ASN A 68 9.66 -18.94 16.57
C ASN A 68 9.34 -17.69 17.39
N GLU A 69 8.04 -17.47 17.64
CA GLU A 69 7.53 -16.32 18.40
C GLU A 69 8.10 -16.26 19.83
N SER A 70 8.45 -17.40 20.44
CA SER A 70 9.01 -17.42 21.81
C SER A 70 10.41 -16.80 21.91
N LEU A 71 11.13 -16.69 20.80
CA LEU A 71 12.44 -16.02 20.75
C LEU A 71 12.32 -14.50 20.69
N ALA A 72 11.12 -13.97 20.43
CA ALA A 72 10.79 -12.56 20.52
C ALA A 72 10.24 -12.23 21.92
N ASP A 73 11.14 -11.82 22.81
CA ASP A 73 10.90 -11.71 24.25
C ASP A 73 10.52 -10.31 24.75
N SER A 74 10.45 -9.33 23.86
CA SER A 74 10.09 -7.94 24.15
C SER A 74 9.06 -7.40 23.14
N PHE A 75 8.41 -6.29 23.48
CA PHE A 75 7.55 -5.56 22.55
C PHE A 75 8.26 -5.30 21.21
N SER A 76 9.48 -4.78 21.27
CA SER A 76 10.24 -4.41 20.07
C SER A 76 10.59 -5.62 19.20
N THR A 77 11.01 -6.74 19.78
CA THR A 77 11.31 -7.95 18.99
C THR A 77 10.05 -8.56 18.39
N LYS A 78 8.93 -8.58 19.13
CA LYS A 78 7.63 -9.08 18.62
C LYS A 78 7.11 -8.22 17.48
N PHE A 79 7.22 -6.90 17.63
CA PHE A 79 6.82 -5.97 16.58
C PHE A 79 7.63 -6.16 15.30
N ASN A 80 8.98 -6.24 15.40
CA ASN A 80 9.84 -6.51 14.23
C ASN A 80 9.53 -7.85 13.56
N LEU A 81 9.31 -8.90 14.36
CA LEU A 81 8.88 -10.22 13.88
C LEU A 81 7.58 -10.14 13.09
N TYR A 82 6.52 -9.61 13.70
CA TYR A 82 5.20 -9.55 13.07
C TYR A 82 5.19 -8.67 11.83
N GLN A 83 5.92 -7.56 11.80
CA GLN A 83 6.00 -6.72 10.61
C GLN A 83 6.56 -7.47 9.39
N VAL A 84 7.63 -8.24 9.59
CA VAL A 84 8.23 -9.06 8.52
C VAL A 84 7.24 -10.14 8.08
N GLN A 85 6.59 -10.81 9.03
CA GLN A 85 5.62 -11.85 8.72
C GLN A 85 4.39 -11.31 7.97
N VAL A 86 3.80 -10.18 8.39
CA VAL A 86 2.70 -9.53 7.66
C VAL A 86 3.11 -9.19 6.24
N ALA A 87 4.25 -8.52 6.10
CA ALA A 87 4.74 -8.08 4.80
C ALA A 87 5.02 -9.28 3.86
N TYR A 88 5.58 -10.36 4.40
CA TYR A 88 5.80 -11.59 3.64
C TYR A 88 4.48 -12.26 3.22
N GLN A 89 3.55 -12.49 4.16
CA GLN A 89 2.25 -13.10 3.85
C GLN A 89 1.47 -12.30 2.81
N PHE A 90 1.51 -10.97 2.92
CA PHE A 90 0.91 -10.08 1.94
C PHE A 90 1.60 -10.20 0.57
N HIS A 91 2.94 -10.21 0.55
CA HIS A 91 3.73 -10.36 -0.68
C HIS A 91 3.41 -11.65 -1.46
N ILE A 92 3.19 -12.76 -0.76
CA ILE A 92 2.80 -14.04 -1.38
C ILE A 92 1.28 -14.18 -1.58
N ASN A 93 0.51 -13.09 -1.45
CA ASN A 93 -0.95 -13.03 -1.58
C ASN A 93 -1.73 -13.90 -0.59
N ASN A 94 -1.14 -14.24 0.55
CA ASN A 94 -1.85 -14.86 1.67
C ASN A 94 -2.44 -13.79 2.58
N THR A 95 -3.36 -13.00 2.03
CA THR A 95 -3.96 -11.83 2.70
C THR A 95 -4.68 -12.19 4.00
N LYS A 96 -5.27 -13.38 4.09
CA LYS A 96 -5.92 -13.88 5.32
C LYS A 96 -4.91 -14.06 6.45
N ALA A 97 -3.76 -14.68 6.19
CA ALA A 97 -2.71 -14.82 7.20
C ALA A 97 -2.11 -13.46 7.58
N ALA A 98 -1.92 -12.56 6.60
CA ALA A 98 -1.47 -11.20 6.86
C ALA A 98 -2.41 -10.46 7.81
N ALA A 99 -3.73 -10.58 7.64
CA ALA A 99 -4.72 -9.99 8.54
C ALA A 99 -4.59 -10.48 9.99
N VAL A 100 -4.51 -11.80 10.18
CA VAL A 100 -4.37 -12.41 11.51
C VAL A 100 -3.12 -11.90 12.23
N ILE A 101 -1.99 -11.79 11.52
CA ILE A 101 -0.75 -11.31 12.13
C ILE A 101 -0.80 -9.79 12.36
N GLN A 102 -1.45 -9.02 11.47
CA GLN A 102 -1.63 -7.58 11.66
C GLN A 102 -2.52 -7.28 12.88
N GLU A 103 -3.56 -8.08 13.11
CA GLU A 103 -4.38 -8.01 14.32
C GLU A 103 -3.55 -8.29 15.59
N LYS A 104 -2.57 -9.22 15.54
CA LYS A 104 -1.61 -9.41 16.64
C LYS A 104 -0.77 -8.15 16.91
N ILE A 105 -0.38 -7.39 15.87
CA ILE A 105 0.33 -6.12 16.06
C ILE A 105 -0.56 -5.11 16.78
N ILE A 106 -1.82 -4.97 16.37
CA ILE A 106 -2.77 -4.05 17.03
C ILE A 106 -2.93 -4.43 18.50
N LYS A 107 -3.16 -5.73 18.77
CA LYS A 107 -3.29 -6.25 20.14
C LYS A 107 -2.02 -6.00 20.96
N LEU A 108 -0.83 -6.21 20.39
CA LEU A 108 0.44 -5.95 21.06
C LEU A 108 0.59 -4.48 21.50
N PHE A 109 0.16 -3.53 20.68
CA PHE A 109 0.13 -2.12 21.07
C PHE A 109 -0.93 -1.81 22.13
N GLU A 110 -2.13 -2.39 22.01
CA GLU A 110 -3.22 -2.19 22.97
C GLU A 110 -2.86 -2.76 24.36
N GLU A 111 -2.14 -3.88 24.42
CA GLU A 111 -1.62 -4.50 25.66
C GLU A 111 -0.45 -3.70 26.28
N HIS A 112 0.26 -2.90 25.48
CA HIS A 112 1.41 -2.09 25.88
C HIS A 112 1.23 -0.63 25.45
N SER A 113 0.19 0.02 25.98
CA SER A 113 -0.26 1.35 25.53
C SER A 113 0.79 2.45 25.72
N GLU A 114 1.80 2.25 26.58
CA GLU A 114 2.95 3.13 26.69
C GLU A 114 3.70 3.29 25.36
N PHE A 115 3.71 2.28 24.50
CA PHE A 115 4.31 2.39 23.16
C PHE A 115 3.42 3.14 22.17
N ILE A 116 2.10 3.19 22.39
CA ILE A 116 1.20 4.05 21.62
C ILE A 116 1.47 5.51 21.96
N ILE A 117 1.63 5.85 23.24
CA ILE A 117 1.91 7.22 23.66
C ILE A 117 3.30 7.68 23.19
N ASN A 118 4.32 6.80 23.31
CA ASN A 118 5.69 7.14 22.97
C ASN A 118 5.99 7.09 21.46
N ARG A 119 5.23 6.29 20.69
CA ARG A 119 5.41 6.08 19.24
C ARG A 119 4.06 5.99 18.50
N PRO A 120 3.21 7.02 18.60
CA PRO A 120 1.85 6.97 18.06
C PRO A 120 1.82 6.78 16.54
N GLU A 121 2.86 7.23 15.83
CA GLU A 121 3.01 7.05 14.39
C GLU A 121 3.10 5.58 13.97
N LEU A 122 3.74 4.72 14.77
CA LEU A 122 3.84 3.30 14.47
C LEU A 122 2.49 2.60 14.65
N PHE A 123 1.72 2.99 15.66
CA PHE A 123 0.39 2.44 15.89
C PHE A 123 -0.60 2.92 14.83
N LEU A 124 -0.57 4.21 14.46
CA LEU A 124 -1.37 4.75 13.36
C LEU A 124 -1.07 4.03 12.04
N THR A 125 0.20 3.80 11.72
CA THR A 125 0.61 3.01 10.55
C THR A 125 0.10 1.58 10.61
N SER A 126 0.13 0.97 11.80
CA SER A 126 -0.38 -0.39 11.99
C SER A 126 -1.89 -0.48 11.80
N LEU A 127 -2.66 0.51 12.27
CA LEU A 127 -4.11 0.58 12.03
C LEU A 127 -4.42 0.79 10.54
N TYR A 128 -3.70 1.69 9.88
CA TYR A 128 -3.89 1.93 8.46
C TYR A 128 -3.60 0.69 7.60
N ASN A 129 -2.49 0.00 7.87
CA ASN A 129 -2.17 -1.25 7.18
C ASN A 129 -3.22 -2.33 7.43
N LEU A 130 -3.77 -2.43 8.65
CA LEU A 130 -4.90 -3.32 8.93
C LEU A 130 -6.10 -2.96 8.05
N GLY A 131 -6.46 -1.66 7.98
CA GLY A 131 -7.55 -1.18 7.13
C GLY A 131 -7.38 -1.59 5.66
N LEU A 132 -6.19 -1.42 5.08
CA LEU A 132 -5.88 -1.84 3.70
C LEU A 132 -6.00 -3.35 3.50
N ILE A 133 -5.54 -4.15 4.47
CA ILE A 133 -5.65 -5.61 4.41
C ILE A 133 -7.14 -6.03 4.48
N LEU A 134 -7.92 -5.43 5.37
CA LEU A 134 -9.35 -5.70 5.53
C LEU A 134 -10.15 -5.32 4.28
N LEU A 135 -9.82 -4.19 3.65
CA LEU A 135 -10.36 -3.78 2.34
C LEU A 135 -10.09 -4.84 1.27
N THR A 136 -8.86 -5.35 1.20
CA THR A 136 -8.48 -6.42 0.24
C THR A 136 -9.28 -7.72 0.49
N LEU A 137 -9.68 -7.96 1.74
CA LEU A 137 -10.53 -9.10 2.12
C LEU A 137 -12.03 -8.81 2.04
N LEU A 138 -12.42 -7.61 1.57
CA LEU A 138 -13.81 -7.16 1.49
C LEU A 138 -14.54 -7.13 2.85
N ARG A 139 -13.79 -6.93 3.95
CA ARG A 139 -14.30 -6.91 5.33
C ARG A 139 -14.75 -5.52 5.75
N TRP A 140 -15.79 -5.02 5.09
CA TRP A 140 -16.26 -3.62 5.18
C TRP A 140 -16.55 -3.13 6.60
N LYS A 141 -17.17 -3.98 7.43
CA LYS A 141 -17.50 -3.63 8.82
C LYS A 141 -16.23 -3.37 9.64
N GLU A 142 -15.29 -4.31 9.59
CA GLU A 142 -14.02 -4.22 10.31
C GLU A 142 -13.15 -3.06 9.80
N THR A 143 -13.20 -2.77 8.49
CA THR A 143 -12.56 -1.56 7.93
C THR A 143 -13.14 -0.29 8.54
N ASN A 144 -14.47 -0.16 8.64
CA ASN A 144 -15.11 1.00 9.26
C ASN A 144 -14.75 1.13 10.74
N GLU A 145 -14.73 0.03 11.49
CA GLU A 145 -14.26 0.03 12.88
C GLU A 145 -12.81 0.50 13.00
N THR A 146 -11.95 0.10 12.07
CA THR A 146 -10.55 0.54 12.01
C THR A 146 -10.43 2.03 11.70
N ILE A 147 -11.23 2.55 10.76
CA ILE A 147 -11.32 3.99 10.45
C ILE A 147 -11.72 4.79 11.70
N LEU A 148 -12.72 4.32 12.46
CA LEU A 148 -13.15 4.97 13.70
C LEU A 148 -12.06 4.93 14.79
N LYS A 149 -11.29 3.83 14.88
CA LYS A 149 -10.11 3.76 15.77
C LYS A 149 -9.05 4.80 15.38
N ILE A 150 -8.81 5.02 14.09
CA ILE A 150 -7.87 6.05 13.61
C ILE A 150 -8.37 7.45 13.99
N LYS A 151 -9.64 7.76 13.71
CA LYS A 151 -10.23 9.08 14.00
C LYS A 151 -10.20 9.42 15.49
N SER A 152 -10.47 8.46 16.36
CA SER A 152 -10.47 8.64 17.82
C SER A 152 -9.08 8.54 18.48
N LEU A 153 -8.02 8.30 17.70
CA LEU A 153 -6.70 7.97 18.24
C LEU A 153 -6.12 9.06 19.14
N THR A 154 -6.25 10.32 18.73
CA THR A 154 -5.74 11.49 19.48
C THR A 154 -6.40 11.60 20.86
N GLU A 155 -7.74 11.52 20.90
CA GLU A 155 -8.51 11.64 22.14
C GLU A 155 -8.30 10.43 23.05
N LYS A 156 -8.40 9.22 22.50
CA LYS A 156 -8.33 7.96 23.25
C LYS A 156 -7.03 7.80 24.04
N TYR A 157 -5.90 8.25 23.49
CA TYR A 157 -4.59 8.13 24.13
C TYR A 157 -4.03 9.48 24.60
N SER A 158 -4.84 10.54 24.60
CA SER A 158 -4.43 11.90 25.01
C SER A 158 -3.14 12.35 24.32
N LEU A 159 -3.04 12.08 23.01
CA LEU A 159 -1.85 12.38 22.23
C LEU A 159 -1.71 13.87 21.98
N LYS A 160 -0.47 14.34 21.87
CA LYS A 160 -0.20 15.73 21.52
C LYS A 160 -0.73 16.04 20.12
N ASN A 161 -1.74 16.90 20.07
CA ASN A 161 -2.37 17.27 18.82
C ASN A 161 -1.59 18.40 18.14
N THR A 162 -0.82 18.08 17.10
CA THR A 162 -0.05 19.05 16.30
C THR A 162 -0.62 19.11 14.89
N PRO A 163 -0.47 20.21 14.14
CA PRO A 163 -0.98 20.30 12.77
C PRO A 163 -0.46 19.19 11.84
N ALA A 164 0.78 18.73 12.04
CA ALA A 164 1.34 17.61 11.29
C ALA A 164 0.70 16.27 11.66
N TRP A 165 0.39 16.07 12.94
CA TRP A 165 -0.32 14.89 13.43
C TRP A 165 -1.77 14.84 12.92
N GLU A 166 -2.48 15.96 13.01
CA GLU A 166 -3.86 16.11 12.48
C GLU A 166 -3.90 15.80 10.99
N ALA A 167 -2.98 16.37 10.20
CA ALA A 167 -2.88 16.10 8.78
C ALA A 167 -2.64 14.61 8.50
N ARG A 168 -1.81 13.94 9.31
CA ARG A 168 -1.53 12.51 9.13
C ARG A 168 -2.75 11.64 9.48
N ILE A 169 -3.46 11.95 10.57
CA ILE A 169 -4.72 11.29 10.92
C ILE A 169 -5.72 11.45 9.78
N LEU A 170 -5.92 12.69 9.32
CA LEU A 170 -6.80 13.04 8.21
C LEU A 170 -6.47 12.22 6.97
N THR A 171 -5.21 12.27 6.52
CA THR A 171 -4.73 11.49 5.36
C THR A 171 -5.04 10.00 5.51
N TYR A 172 -4.78 9.40 6.67
CA TYR A 172 -4.90 7.94 6.84
C TYR A 172 -6.35 7.47 6.87
N HIS A 173 -7.24 8.14 7.60
CA HIS A 173 -8.64 7.72 7.63
C HIS A 173 -9.34 8.04 6.30
N SER A 174 -9.07 9.20 5.70
CA SER A 174 -9.68 9.59 4.44
C SER A 174 -9.26 8.69 3.29
N ASP A 175 -8.02 8.22 3.28
CA ASP A 175 -7.57 7.25 2.27
C ASP A 175 -8.38 5.95 2.33
N LEU A 176 -8.58 5.41 3.53
CA LEU A 176 -9.37 4.20 3.75
C LEU A 176 -10.85 4.39 3.43
N GLU A 177 -11.43 5.55 3.76
CA GLU A 177 -12.84 5.87 3.45
C GLU A 177 -13.07 5.95 1.94
N LEU A 178 -12.17 6.62 1.22
CA LEU A 178 -12.25 6.72 -0.23
C LEU A 178 -12.05 5.36 -0.91
N GLU A 179 -11.09 4.57 -0.44
CA GLU A 179 -10.86 3.21 -0.96
C GLU A 179 -12.05 2.30 -0.66
N LEU A 180 -12.67 2.43 0.52
CA LEU A 180 -13.89 1.71 0.87
C LEU A 180 -15.02 2.00 -0.12
N HIS A 181 -15.32 3.28 -0.39
CA HIS A 181 -16.35 3.66 -1.36
C HIS A 181 -16.02 3.21 -2.78
N LEU A 182 -14.74 3.28 -3.17
CA LEU A 182 -14.29 2.81 -4.48
C LEU A 182 -14.51 1.30 -4.64
N MET A 183 -14.10 0.50 -3.64
CA MET A 183 -14.18 -0.96 -3.69
C MET A 183 -15.59 -1.50 -3.46
N SER A 184 -16.43 -0.81 -2.70
CA SER A 184 -17.85 -1.17 -2.50
C SER A 184 -18.75 -0.75 -3.66
N GLY A 185 -18.23 0.04 -4.60
CA GLY A 185 -18.98 0.58 -5.74
C GLY A 185 -19.85 1.80 -5.39
N GLU A 186 -19.71 2.37 -4.19
CA GLU A 186 -20.42 3.58 -3.75
C GLU A 186 -19.78 4.86 -4.31
N ILE A 187 -19.62 4.92 -5.64
CA ILE A 187 -18.85 5.95 -6.35
C ILE A 187 -19.36 7.37 -6.06
N GLU A 188 -20.68 7.56 -6.02
CA GLU A 188 -21.29 8.86 -5.72
C GLU A 188 -20.96 9.36 -4.32
N LYS A 189 -20.99 8.47 -3.31
CA LYS A 189 -20.62 8.81 -1.93
C LYS A 189 -19.14 9.18 -1.85
N GLY A 190 -18.28 8.45 -2.55
CA GLY A 190 -16.85 8.77 -2.64
C GLY A 190 -16.59 10.15 -3.27
N LEU A 191 -17.30 10.49 -4.35
CA LEU A 191 -17.19 11.80 -5.00
C LEU A 191 -17.69 12.95 -4.12
N LEU A 192 -18.77 12.75 -3.36
CA LEU A 192 -19.20 13.74 -2.36
C LEU A 192 -18.17 13.91 -1.25
N LEU A 193 -17.55 12.81 -0.78
CA LEU A 193 -16.50 12.87 0.23
C LEU A 193 -15.30 13.72 -0.25
N PHE A 194 -14.94 13.66 -1.53
CA PHE A 194 -13.89 14.52 -2.10
C PHE A 194 -14.16 16.02 -1.90
N GLU A 195 -15.41 16.48 -2.01
CA GLU A 195 -15.75 17.90 -1.86
C GLU A 195 -15.42 18.43 -0.46
N PHE A 196 -15.67 17.62 0.58
CA PHE A 196 -15.32 17.96 1.96
C PHE A 196 -13.81 17.84 2.23
N LEU A 197 -13.18 16.81 1.66
CA LEU A 197 -11.76 16.54 1.90
C LEU A 197 -10.84 17.55 1.22
N GLU A 198 -11.22 18.11 0.07
CA GLU A 198 -10.42 19.10 -0.64
C GLU A 198 -10.20 20.36 0.22
N GLU A 199 -11.24 20.86 0.88
CA GLU A 199 -11.11 22.01 1.80
C GLU A 199 -10.23 21.67 3.01
N ALA A 200 -10.41 20.48 3.60
CA ALA A 200 -9.60 20.04 4.74
C ALA A 200 -8.13 19.88 4.37
N PHE A 201 -7.84 19.30 3.19
CA PHE A 201 -6.48 19.11 2.71
C PHE A 201 -5.81 20.41 2.26
N GLU A 202 -6.56 21.40 1.79
CA GLU A 202 -6.02 22.72 1.50
C GLU A 202 -5.46 23.39 2.76
N LYS A 203 -6.21 23.33 3.88
CA LYS A 203 -5.77 23.86 5.19
C LYS A 203 -4.53 23.14 5.73
N SER A 204 -4.39 21.85 5.43
CA SER A 204 -3.29 20.99 5.89
C SER A 204 -2.18 20.80 4.85
N ASN A 205 -2.21 21.50 3.72
CA ASN A 205 -1.44 21.18 2.51
C ASN A 205 0.08 21.05 2.71
N LYS A 206 0.66 21.85 3.62
CA LYS A 206 2.08 21.84 3.99
C LYS A 206 2.55 20.58 4.71
N HIS A 207 1.62 19.81 5.28
CA HIS A 207 1.90 18.60 6.06
C HIS A 207 1.53 17.31 5.32
N ILE A 208 1.00 17.43 4.11
CA ILE A 208 0.59 16.28 3.29
C ILE A 208 1.71 15.90 2.34
N GLU A 209 2.10 14.63 2.38
CA GLU A 209 3.15 14.08 1.54
C GLU A 209 2.73 14.13 0.04
N PRO A 210 3.64 14.48 -0.89
CA PRO A 210 3.33 14.57 -2.31
C PRO A 210 2.74 13.30 -2.91
N LEU A 211 3.19 12.13 -2.43
CA LEU A 211 2.69 10.83 -2.88
C LEU A 211 1.20 10.66 -2.59
N PHE A 212 0.74 11.05 -1.40
CA PHE A 212 -0.67 10.99 -1.06
C PHE A 212 -1.50 11.90 -1.98
N LYS A 213 -1.02 13.10 -2.33
CA LYS A 213 -1.75 14.00 -3.25
C LYS A 213 -1.98 13.36 -4.61
N VAL A 214 -0.97 12.65 -5.14
CA VAL A 214 -1.10 11.89 -6.38
C VAL A 214 -2.11 10.75 -6.22
N GLN A 215 -2.06 9.98 -5.13
CA GLN A 215 -3.02 8.90 -4.87
C GLN A 215 -4.46 9.40 -4.72
N PHE A 216 -4.64 10.51 -4.01
CA PHE A 216 -5.92 11.16 -3.79
C PHE A 216 -6.56 11.62 -5.11
N GLN A 217 -5.79 12.33 -5.95
CA GLN A 217 -6.28 12.78 -7.25
C GLN A 217 -6.51 11.61 -8.24
N PHE A 218 -5.67 10.56 -8.16
CA PHE A 218 -5.88 9.33 -8.94
C PHE A 218 -7.19 8.63 -8.56
N LYS A 219 -7.51 8.51 -7.27
CA LYS A 219 -8.79 7.96 -6.80
C LYS A 219 -9.98 8.77 -7.30
N LYS A 220 -9.91 10.11 -7.22
CA LYS A 220 -10.96 11.02 -7.76
C LYS A 220 -11.17 10.80 -9.27
N THR A 221 -10.07 10.72 -10.00
CA THR A 221 -10.08 10.49 -11.46
C THR A 221 -10.69 9.14 -11.80
N SER A 222 -10.32 8.09 -11.05
CA SER A 222 -10.85 6.74 -11.23
C SER A 222 -12.34 6.68 -10.93
N MET A 223 -12.82 7.34 -9.87
CA MET A 223 -14.25 7.45 -9.58
C MET A 223 -15.03 8.17 -10.69
N LEU A 224 -14.51 9.29 -11.20
CA LEU A 224 -15.13 10.00 -12.32
C LEU A 224 -15.17 9.16 -13.60
N PHE A 225 -14.11 8.38 -13.86
CA PHE A 225 -14.08 7.42 -14.95
C PHE A 225 -15.17 6.36 -14.79
N LEU A 226 -15.31 5.77 -13.59
CA LEU A 226 -16.32 4.75 -13.30
C LEU A 226 -17.76 5.29 -13.40
N GLN A 227 -17.97 6.57 -13.05
CA GLN A 227 -19.26 7.27 -13.24
C GLN A 227 -19.56 7.57 -14.73
N GLY A 228 -18.59 7.38 -15.64
CA GLY A 228 -18.71 7.74 -17.05
C GLY A 228 -18.50 9.24 -17.33
N ASN A 229 -18.06 10.02 -16.35
CA ASN A 229 -17.71 11.43 -16.53
C ASN A 229 -16.29 11.58 -17.12
N TYR A 230 -16.11 11.03 -18.32
CA TYR A 230 -14.81 10.96 -19.00
C TYR A 230 -14.23 12.34 -19.30
N LYS A 231 -15.07 13.35 -19.55
CA LYS A 231 -14.62 14.73 -19.79
C LYS A 231 -13.90 15.29 -18.57
N ARG A 232 -14.49 15.17 -17.37
CA ARG A 232 -13.86 15.66 -16.12
C ARG A 232 -12.66 14.80 -15.74
N ALA A 233 -12.75 13.48 -15.89
CA ALA A 233 -11.62 12.57 -15.65
C ALA A 233 -10.41 12.90 -16.56
N SER A 234 -10.66 13.23 -17.83
CA SER A 234 -9.62 13.61 -18.80
C SER A 234 -8.87 14.88 -18.40
N LEU A 235 -9.54 15.85 -17.79
CA LEU A 235 -8.89 17.08 -17.31
C LEU A 235 -8.00 16.77 -16.10
N LEU A 236 -8.56 16.09 -15.09
CA LEU A 236 -7.81 15.77 -13.87
C LEU A 236 -6.59 14.89 -14.12
N VAL A 237 -6.69 13.89 -15.01
CA VAL A 237 -5.54 13.03 -15.33
C VAL A 237 -4.46 13.80 -16.10
N HIS A 238 -4.85 14.76 -16.93
CA HIS A 238 -3.91 15.59 -17.66
C HIS A 238 -3.11 16.47 -16.70
N ASP A 239 -3.80 17.16 -15.77
CA ASP A 239 -3.16 18.02 -14.77
C ASP A 239 -2.20 17.22 -13.89
N GLN A 240 -2.62 16.02 -13.44
CA GLN A 240 -1.76 15.12 -12.65
C GLN A 240 -0.50 14.66 -13.39
N ILE A 241 -0.59 14.40 -14.70
CA ILE A 241 0.56 13.99 -15.51
C ILE A 241 1.51 15.19 -15.73
N SER A 242 0.95 16.38 -15.98
CA SER A 242 1.71 17.60 -16.22
C SER A 242 2.48 18.05 -14.97
N ASP A 243 1.84 18.01 -13.80
CA ASP A 243 2.41 18.43 -12.52
C ASP A 243 3.04 17.28 -11.73
N TYR A 244 3.34 16.15 -12.40
CA TYR A 244 3.80 14.95 -11.73
C TYR A 244 5.15 15.17 -11.01
N PRO A 245 5.23 14.97 -9.67
CA PRO A 245 6.46 15.21 -8.93
C PRO A 245 7.58 14.24 -9.32
N LYS A 246 8.76 14.78 -9.71
CA LYS A 246 9.94 13.99 -10.07
C LYS A 246 10.50 13.12 -8.93
N THR A 247 10.16 13.45 -7.69
CA THR A 247 10.56 12.70 -6.49
C THR A 247 9.75 11.41 -6.30
N ILE A 248 8.63 11.26 -7.01
CA ILE A 248 7.78 10.07 -6.94
C ILE A 248 8.21 9.07 -8.02
N ARG A 249 8.07 7.78 -7.69
CA ARG A 249 8.45 6.67 -8.55
C ARG A 249 7.70 6.69 -9.89
N GLN A 250 8.44 6.49 -10.99
CA GLN A 250 7.92 6.60 -12.35
C GLN A 250 6.88 5.53 -12.74
N ASP A 251 6.81 4.42 -12.01
CA ASP A 251 5.80 3.38 -12.25
C ASP A 251 4.37 3.91 -12.07
N LEU A 252 4.15 4.81 -11.10
CA LEU A 252 2.83 5.40 -10.88
C LEU A 252 2.43 6.38 -12.00
N LEU A 253 3.41 7.05 -12.62
CA LEU A 253 3.16 7.88 -13.80
C LEU A 253 2.74 7.03 -15.00
N THR A 254 3.31 5.83 -15.15
CA THR A 254 2.87 4.86 -16.16
C THR A 254 1.40 4.49 -15.97
N THR A 255 0.97 4.22 -14.73
CA THR A 255 -0.44 3.93 -14.41
C THR A 255 -1.36 5.11 -14.76
N LEU A 256 -0.97 6.35 -14.43
CA LEU A 256 -1.73 7.56 -14.80
C LEU A 256 -1.87 7.72 -16.32
N LYS A 257 -0.78 7.53 -17.07
CA LYS A 257 -0.78 7.60 -18.52
C LYS A 257 -1.66 6.53 -19.15
N LEU A 258 -1.67 5.32 -18.60
CA LEU A 258 -2.57 4.26 -19.05
C LEU A 258 -4.03 4.62 -18.79
N LEU A 259 -4.36 5.13 -17.60
CA LEU A 259 -5.71 5.60 -17.28
C LEU A 259 -6.15 6.70 -18.26
N GLN A 260 -5.26 7.62 -18.64
CA GLN A 260 -5.53 8.61 -19.68
C GLN A 260 -5.87 7.96 -21.03
N GLN A 261 -5.16 6.91 -21.45
CA GLN A 261 -5.48 6.20 -22.69
C GLN A 261 -6.83 5.50 -22.62
N MET A 262 -7.18 4.91 -21.47
CA MET A 262 -8.50 4.33 -21.25
C MET A 262 -9.60 5.40 -21.33
N ILE A 263 -9.39 6.57 -20.72
CA ILE A 263 -10.32 7.71 -20.83
C ILE A 263 -10.49 8.12 -22.30
N PHE A 264 -9.41 8.24 -23.08
CA PHE A 264 -9.50 8.59 -24.50
C PHE A 264 -10.21 7.53 -25.33
N TYR A 265 -10.00 6.25 -25.02
CA TYR A 265 -10.72 5.15 -25.65
C TYR A 265 -12.24 5.26 -25.40
N GLU A 266 -12.65 5.48 -24.15
CA GLU A 266 -14.06 5.66 -23.78
C GLU A 266 -14.70 6.90 -24.44
N MET A 267 -13.89 7.92 -24.75
CA MET A 267 -14.32 9.10 -25.49
C MET A 267 -14.32 8.92 -27.03
N GLY A 268 -13.97 7.75 -27.55
CA GLY A 268 -13.87 7.48 -28.98
C GLY A 268 -12.68 8.19 -29.68
N LYS A 269 -11.71 8.68 -28.91
CA LYS A 269 -10.53 9.41 -29.43
C LYS A 269 -9.41 8.45 -29.83
N PHE A 270 -9.69 7.54 -30.76
CA PHE A 270 -8.81 6.42 -31.10
C PHE A 270 -7.43 6.84 -31.63
N ASP A 271 -7.34 7.95 -32.37
CA ASP A 271 -6.05 8.48 -32.85
C ASP A 271 -5.10 8.85 -31.70
N LEU A 272 -5.63 9.42 -30.62
CA LEU A 272 -4.85 9.76 -29.44
C LEU A 272 -4.39 8.50 -28.71
N VAL A 273 -5.27 7.49 -28.60
CA VAL A 273 -4.95 6.19 -28.01
C VAL A 273 -3.82 5.52 -28.79
N ALA A 274 -3.88 5.52 -30.13
CA ALA A 274 -2.87 4.92 -31.00
C ALA A 274 -1.47 5.50 -30.76
N TYR A 275 -1.37 6.81 -30.58
CA TYR A 275 -0.10 7.48 -30.28
C TYR A 275 0.34 7.21 -28.83
N GLY A 276 -0.56 7.41 -27.87
CA GLY A 276 -0.25 7.32 -26.45
C GLY A 276 0.17 5.91 -26.01
N VAL A 277 -0.53 4.87 -26.46
CA VAL A 277 -0.21 3.47 -26.15
C VAL A 277 1.17 3.07 -26.71
N ARG A 278 1.51 3.47 -27.94
CA ARG A 278 2.84 3.19 -28.51
C ARG A 278 3.95 3.82 -27.67
N ASN A 279 3.78 5.08 -27.26
CA ASN A 279 4.75 5.75 -26.40
C ASN A 279 4.85 5.08 -25.02
N LEU A 280 3.72 4.69 -24.44
CA LEU A 280 3.66 4.02 -23.14
C LEU A 280 4.40 2.67 -23.15
N LYS A 281 4.16 1.82 -24.16
CA LYS A 281 4.84 0.53 -24.32
C LYS A 281 6.36 0.69 -24.45
N ARG A 282 6.82 1.71 -25.20
CA ARG A 282 8.24 2.04 -25.31
C ARG A 282 8.84 2.46 -23.95
N GLN A 283 8.11 3.26 -23.18
CA GLN A 283 8.54 3.67 -21.83
C GLN A 283 8.63 2.47 -20.88
N MET A 284 7.63 1.58 -20.89
CA MET A 284 7.62 0.34 -20.11
C MET A 284 8.80 -0.57 -20.48
N ALA A 285 9.12 -0.70 -21.76
CA ALA A 285 10.26 -1.50 -22.22
C ALA A 285 11.60 -0.91 -21.78
N ALA A 286 11.72 0.41 -21.71
CA ALA A 286 12.96 1.09 -21.31
C ALA A 286 13.18 1.14 -19.79
N SER A 287 12.11 1.08 -18.98
CA SER A 287 12.21 1.25 -17.53
C SER A 287 12.74 0.00 -16.80
N GLY A 288 12.67 -1.19 -17.42
CA GLY A 288 12.99 -2.46 -16.77
C GLY A 288 12.03 -2.86 -15.64
N ILE A 289 10.95 -2.09 -15.43
CA ILE A 289 9.94 -2.32 -14.40
C ILE A 289 8.85 -3.24 -14.95
N VAL A 290 8.42 -4.22 -14.16
CA VAL A 290 7.34 -5.14 -14.53
C VAL A 290 5.98 -4.48 -14.30
N HIS A 291 5.36 -4.03 -15.37
CA HIS A 291 4.01 -3.46 -15.44
C HIS A 291 3.00 -4.52 -15.91
N GLY A 292 2.83 -5.59 -15.15
CA GLY A 292 2.15 -6.79 -15.62
C GLY A 292 0.74 -6.54 -16.19
N GLU A 293 -0.15 -6.01 -15.34
CA GLU A 293 -1.52 -5.69 -15.75
C GLU A 293 -1.56 -4.54 -16.76
N GLU A 294 -0.78 -3.48 -16.55
CA GLU A 294 -0.79 -2.33 -17.44
C GLU A 294 -0.28 -2.65 -18.84
N LYS A 295 0.67 -3.58 -18.96
CA LYS A 295 1.17 -4.08 -20.26
C LYS A 295 0.08 -4.85 -20.99
N ILE A 296 -0.64 -5.74 -20.29
CA ILE A 296 -1.79 -6.47 -20.85
C ILE A 296 -2.81 -5.46 -21.39
N VAL A 297 -3.23 -4.50 -20.57
CA VAL A 297 -4.21 -3.48 -20.97
C VAL A 297 -3.72 -2.65 -22.15
N ALA A 298 -2.46 -2.20 -22.15
CA ALA A 298 -1.89 -1.44 -23.26
C ALA A 298 -1.88 -2.25 -24.57
N GLU A 299 -1.57 -3.55 -24.51
CA GLU A 299 -1.60 -4.44 -25.67
C GLU A 299 -3.01 -4.64 -26.23
N TYR A 300 -4.02 -4.76 -25.35
CA TYR A 300 -5.41 -4.89 -25.78
C TYR A 300 -5.99 -3.58 -26.29
N LEU A 301 -5.67 -2.43 -25.69
CA LEU A 301 -6.06 -1.12 -26.23
C LEU A 301 -5.59 -0.93 -27.67
N GLU A 302 -4.35 -1.33 -27.99
CA GLU A 302 -3.81 -1.26 -29.35
C GLU A 302 -4.58 -2.13 -30.36
N LYS A 303 -5.11 -3.28 -29.91
CA LYS A 303 -5.96 -4.16 -30.74
C LYS A 303 -7.36 -3.58 -30.90
N LEU A 304 -7.95 -3.06 -29.82
CA LEU A 304 -9.31 -2.54 -29.78
C LEU A 304 -9.53 -1.34 -30.70
N ILE A 305 -8.49 -0.52 -30.93
CA ILE A 305 -8.59 0.66 -31.81
C ILE A 305 -8.43 0.37 -33.31
N ARG A 306 -8.12 -0.87 -33.71
CA ARG A 306 -7.94 -1.22 -35.14
C ARG A 306 -9.27 -1.26 -35.88
N ASP A 307 -10.26 -1.91 -35.28
CA ASP A 307 -11.59 -2.10 -35.85
C ASP A 307 -12.67 -1.73 -34.80
N PRO A 308 -12.78 -0.44 -34.41
CA PRO A 308 -13.60 -0.02 -33.27
C PRO A 308 -15.12 -0.25 -33.44
N GLU A 309 -15.57 -0.35 -34.70
CA GLU A 309 -16.98 -0.56 -35.07
C GLU A 309 -17.42 -2.03 -35.02
N ASP A 310 -16.48 -2.99 -35.09
CA ASP A 310 -16.82 -4.41 -35.02
C ASP A 310 -17.08 -4.83 -33.57
N LYS A 311 -18.37 -4.83 -33.21
CA LYS A 311 -18.83 -5.21 -31.87
C LYS A 311 -18.46 -6.64 -31.49
N THR A 312 -18.40 -7.57 -32.44
CA THR A 312 -18.10 -8.98 -32.18
C THR A 312 -16.63 -9.13 -31.83
N ILE A 313 -15.74 -8.60 -32.67
CA ILE A 313 -14.29 -8.61 -32.42
C ILE A 313 -13.98 -7.88 -31.11
N ARG A 314 -14.62 -6.73 -30.88
CA ARG A 314 -14.43 -5.96 -29.64
C ARG A 314 -14.79 -6.77 -28.40
N LYS A 315 -15.94 -7.45 -28.41
CA LYS A 315 -16.38 -8.30 -27.28
C LYS A 315 -15.39 -9.44 -27.05
N GLU A 316 -14.92 -10.09 -28.11
CA GLU A 316 -13.89 -11.14 -28.00
C GLU A 316 -12.57 -10.61 -27.42
N LEU A 317 -12.13 -9.43 -27.81
CA LEU A 317 -10.91 -8.81 -27.29
C LEU A 317 -11.03 -8.49 -25.80
N PHE A 318 -12.17 -7.94 -25.35
CA PHE A 318 -12.41 -7.72 -23.92
C PHE A 318 -12.49 -9.02 -23.12
N GLN A 319 -13.07 -10.07 -23.69
CA GLN A 319 -13.14 -11.39 -23.05
C GLN A 319 -11.74 -12.01 -22.87
N LYS A 320 -10.89 -11.91 -23.92
CA LYS A 320 -9.49 -12.35 -23.87
C LYS A 320 -8.67 -11.52 -22.88
N MET A 321 -8.84 -10.20 -22.88
CA MET A 321 -8.19 -9.32 -21.91
C MET A 321 -8.56 -9.67 -20.48
N LEU A 322 -9.84 -9.91 -20.19
CA LEU A 322 -10.30 -10.33 -18.86
C LEU A 322 -9.68 -11.67 -18.44
N THR A 323 -9.56 -12.61 -19.38
CA THR A 323 -8.93 -13.92 -19.13
C THR A 323 -7.44 -13.75 -18.79
N ASP A 324 -6.71 -12.96 -19.56
CA ASP A 324 -5.28 -12.70 -19.33
C ASP A 324 -5.05 -11.94 -18.01
N LEU A 325 -5.89 -10.96 -17.69
CA LEU A 325 -5.83 -10.23 -16.42
C LEU A 325 -6.13 -11.13 -15.21
N ASN A 326 -7.05 -12.10 -15.34
CA ASN A 326 -7.37 -13.05 -14.27
C ASN A 326 -6.26 -14.10 -14.08
N TYR A 327 -5.54 -14.47 -15.14
CA TYR A 327 -4.41 -15.38 -15.05
C TYR A 327 -3.17 -14.71 -14.43
N PHE A 328 -3.08 -13.38 -14.53
CA PHE A 328 -2.02 -12.62 -13.89
C PHE A 328 -2.21 -12.59 -12.37
N ILE A 329 -1.51 -13.49 -11.67
CA ILE A 329 -1.40 -13.45 -10.20
C ILE A 329 -0.61 -12.20 -9.84
N SER A 330 -1.31 -11.11 -9.52
CA SER A 330 -0.65 -9.90 -9.03
C SER A 330 0.06 -10.22 -7.72
N SER A 331 1.40 -10.33 -7.71
CA SER A 331 2.13 -10.26 -6.44
C SER A 331 1.87 -8.85 -5.91
N SER A 332 1.02 -8.72 -4.90
CA SER A 332 0.64 -7.44 -4.33
C SER A 332 1.78 -6.86 -3.48
N ALA A 333 2.94 -6.62 -4.10
CA ALA A 333 4.16 -6.32 -3.37
C ALA A 333 4.26 -4.86 -2.86
N SER A 334 3.16 -4.10 -2.87
CA SER A 334 3.15 -2.78 -2.26
C SER A 334 1.75 -2.36 -1.81
N PHE A 335 1.62 -2.08 -0.50
CA PHE A 335 0.52 -1.29 0.09
C PHE A 335 0.39 0.10 -0.55
N ILE A 336 1.39 0.52 -1.33
CA ILE A 336 1.53 1.83 -1.96
C ILE A 336 1.62 1.60 -3.49
N SER A 337 0.48 1.31 -4.11
CA SER A 337 0.34 1.24 -5.58
C SER A 337 -0.94 1.96 -5.98
N LEU A 338 -0.92 2.62 -7.14
CA LEU A 338 -2.14 3.11 -7.76
C LEU A 338 -2.83 1.90 -8.39
N LYS A 339 -3.85 1.36 -7.74
CA LYS A 339 -4.58 0.20 -8.26
C LYS A 339 -5.83 0.69 -8.99
N PHE A 340 -5.89 0.44 -10.29
CA PHE A 340 -7.12 0.55 -11.05
C PHE A 340 -7.67 -0.87 -11.30
N ASN A 341 -8.98 -1.06 -11.15
CA ASN A 341 -9.61 -2.36 -11.40
C ASN A 341 -9.84 -2.56 -12.91
N TYR A 342 -8.78 -2.96 -13.63
CA TYR A 342 -8.82 -3.19 -15.08
C TYR A 342 -9.80 -4.32 -15.45
N GLN A 343 -9.93 -5.32 -14.58
CA GLN A 343 -10.86 -6.44 -14.73
C GLN A 343 -12.31 -5.95 -14.75
N ALA A 344 -12.69 -5.06 -13.83
CA ALA A 344 -14.03 -4.47 -13.77
C ALA A 344 -14.33 -3.63 -15.02
N TRP A 345 -13.35 -2.85 -15.49
CA TRP A 345 -13.50 -2.12 -16.75
C TRP A 345 -13.69 -3.06 -17.95
N ALA A 346 -12.89 -4.12 -18.07
CA ALA A 346 -13.03 -5.11 -19.12
C ALA A 346 -14.42 -5.77 -19.10
N PHE A 347 -14.87 -6.16 -17.90
CA PHE A 347 -16.15 -6.81 -17.69
C PHE A 347 -17.34 -5.94 -18.09
N ARG A 348 -17.28 -4.63 -17.84
CA ARG A 348 -18.33 -3.67 -18.24
C ARG A 348 -18.62 -3.66 -19.74
N HIS A 349 -17.64 -4.00 -20.58
CA HIS A 349 -17.82 -4.06 -22.05
C HIS A 349 -18.39 -5.40 -22.54
N LEU A 350 -18.62 -6.37 -21.63
CA LEU A 350 -19.15 -7.70 -21.94
C LEU A 350 -20.63 -7.88 -21.60
N VAL A 351 -21.10 -7.10 -20.61
CA VAL A 351 -22.50 -6.97 -20.18
C VAL A 351 -23.18 -5.91 -21.03
#